data_AF-A0A2D7V2T3-F1
#
_entry.id   AF-A0A2D7V2T3-F1
#
_cell.length_a   1.000
_cell.length_b   1.000
_cell.length_c   1.000
_cell.angle_alpha   90.00
_cell.angle_beta   90.00
_cell.angle_gamma   90.00
#
_symmetry.space_group_name_H-M   'P 1'
#
loop_
_entity.id
_entity.type
_entity.pdbx_description
1 polymer ?
#
loop_
_entity_poly.entity_id
_entity_poly.type
_entity_poly.pdbx_seq_one_letter_code
_entity_poly.pdbx_strand_id
1 'polypeptide(L)'
;MKTFRSLLILVAVVSQLTLALHGQESPKQNLKLVRVASLNTIEANKEFQKNVQLVQQQRALAVQILSKMQSTQDKDEHDVLKKQLDSLQKKLNENNDLMFKTYGFSLNRNYVLTVEKAHVHMWVTEEEAKAIEAKSKENKTDAGQAVEEKADEKSGFRSLFKKSK
;
A
#
# COMPACT_ATOMS: atom_id res chain seq x y z
N MET A 1 -2.64 -73.59 14.27
CA MET A 1 -1.21 -73.22 14.25
C MET A 1 -1.01 -72.15 13.18
N LYS A 2 -0.33 -71.05 13.55
CA LYS A 2 0.70 -70.30 12.79
C LYS A 2 0.35 -69.91 11.33
N THR A 3 0.29 -68.64 10.92
CA THR A 3 0.90 -67.40 11.44
C THR A 3 0.30 -66.18 10.75
N PHE A 4 0.03 -65.15 11.54
CA PHE A 4 -0.11 -63.75 11.15
C PHE A 4 1.02 -63.31 10.21
N ARG A 5 0.69 -62.68 9.07
CA ARG A 5 1.61 -61.80 8.34
C ARG A 5 0.88 -60.55 7.86
N SER A 6 1.44 -59.41 8.27
CA SER A 6 1.27 -58.07 7.72
C SER A 6 -0.01 -57.29 8.03
N LEU A 7 -0.12 -56.94 9.32
CA LEU A 7 -0.37 -55.58 9.75
C LEU A 7 0.71 -54.63 9.15
N LEU A 8 0.40 -53.86 8.10
CA LEU A 8 1.05 -52.58 7.72
C LEU A 8 0.53 -52.08 6.36
N ILE A 9 -0.74 -51.66 6.30
CA ILE A 9 -1.19 -50.70 5.27
C ILE A 9 -2.01 -49.63 5.99
N LEU A 10 -1.33 -48.93 6.90
CA LEU A 10 -1.74 -47.63 7.40
C LEU A 10 -0.45 -46.81 7.40
N VAL A 11 -0.48 -45.63 6.77
CA VAL A 11 0.66 -44.71 6.52
C VAL A 11 1.31 -44.88 5.14
N ALA A 12 0.58 -44.51 4.08
CA ALA A 12 1.18 -44.06 2.82
C ALA A 12 0.30 -43.06 2.04
N VAL A 13 -0.65 -42.37 2.70
CA VAL A 13 -1.46 -41.30 2.05
C VAL A 13 -1.05 -39.90 2.54
N VAL A 14 -0.16 -39.80 3.53
CA VAL A 14 0.34 -38.52 4.07
C VAL A 14 1.72 -38.17 3.49
N SER A 15 1.88 -38.24 2.16
CA SER A 15 3.10 -37.78 1.48
C SER A 15 2.84 -37.20 0.09
N GLN A 16 1.67 -36.56 -0.09
CA GLN A 16 1.42 -35.71 -1.27
C GLN A 16 0.99 -34.28 -0.90
N LEU A 17 1.24 -33.87 0.34
CA LEU A 17 1.02 -32.49 0.80
C LEU A 17 2.35 -31.74 1.04
N THR A 18 3.37 -32.00 0.22
CA THR A 18 4.67 -31.31 0.28
C THR A 18 5.28 -30.96 -1.08
N LEU A 19 4.48 -30.87 -2.15
CA LEU A 19 4.90 -30.22 -3.40
C LEU A 19 4.03 -29.00 -3.71
N ALA A 20 4.16 -27.96 -2.88
CA ALA A 20 3.78 -26.59 -3.25
C ALA A 20 4.85 -25.56 -2.82
N LEU A 21 6.10 -26.00 -2.63
CA LEU A 21 7.27 -25.14 -2.48
C LEU A 21 8.27 -25.25 -3.65
N HIS A 22 7.85 -25.80 -4.79
CA HIS A 22 8.51 -25.45 -6.03
C HIS A 22 7.92 -24.12 -6.47
N GLY A 23 8.60 -23.04 -6.09
CA GLY A 23 8.45 -21.78 -6.80
C GLY A 23 8.73 -22.08 -8.27
N GLN A 24 7.67 -22.17 -9.07
CA GLN A 24 7.80 -21.86 -10.48
C GLN A 24 8.38 -20.45 -10.50
N GLU A 25 9.67 -20.33 -10.82
CA GLU A 25 10.25 -19.06 -11.21
C GLU A 25 9.42 -18.62 -12.43
N SER A 26 8.42 -17.79 -12.19
CA SER A 26 7.81 -16.95 -13.21
C SER A 26 8.98 -16.33 -13.97
N PRO A 27 9.00 -16.38 -15.32
CA PRO A 27 10.13 -15.88 -16.09
C PRO A 27 10.48 -14.48 -15.57
N LYS A 28 11.77 -14.24 -15.25
CA LYS A 28 12.26 -12.97 -14.69
C LYS A 28 11.92 -11.84 -15.67
N GLN A 29 10.74 -11.30 -15.53
CA GLN A 29 10.25 -10.18 -16.30
C GLN A 29 11.03 -8.96 -15.80
N ASN A 30 11.80 -8.33 -16.68
CA ASN A 30 12.47 -7.07 -16.39
C ASN A 30 11.42 -5.96 -16.23
N LEU A 31 10.88 -5.82 -15.01
CA LEU A 31 9.88 -4.80 -14.70
C LEU A 31 10.54 -3.42 -14.58
N LYS A 32 9.92 -2.40 -15.17
CA LYS A 32 10.31 -0.99 -15.03
C LYS A 32 9.16 -0.20 -14.41
N LEU A 33 9.48 0.70 -13.50
CA LEU A 33 8.51 1.66 -12.98
C LEU A 33 8.30 2.76 -14.01
N VAL A 34 7.03 3.05 -14.32
CA VAL A 34 6.62 4.11 -15.23
C VAL A 34 5.74 5.09 -14.45
N ARG A 35 6.06 6.38 -14.53
CA ARG A 35 5.23 7.44 -13.94
C ARG A 35 3.98 7.62 -14.78
N VAL A 36 2.82 7.35 -14.20
CA VAL A 36 1.51 7.47 -14.86
C VAL A 36 0.79 8.79 -14.56
N ALA A 37 1.08 9.41 -13.41
CA ALA A 37 0.53 10.71 -13.01
C ALA A 37 1.44 11.39 -11.97
N SER A 38 1.29 12.71 -11.83
CA SER A 38 1.87 13.52 -10.76
C SER A 38 0.76 14.23 -9.99
N LEU A 39 0.71 14.02 -8.68
CA LEU A 39 -0.27 14.63 -7.78
C LEU A 39 0.34 15.90 -7.18
N ASN A 40 0.17 17.03 -7.88
CA ASN A 40 0.92 18.26 -7.61
C ASN A 40 0.38 19.08 -6.42
N THR A 41 -0.76 18.71 -5.85
CA THR A 41 -1.38 19.41 -4.71
C THR A 41 -1.65 18.46 -3.56
N ILE A 42 -1.71 19.02 -2.35
CA ILE A 42 -2.03 18.26 -1.14
C ILE A 42 -3.45 17.68 -1.25
N GLU A 43 -4.37 18.46 -1.80
CA GLU A 43 -5.78 18.11 -2.01
C GLU A 43 -5.90 16.94 -2.97
N ALA A 44 -5.20 16.98 -4.12
CA ALA A 44 -5.20 15.90 -5.09
C ALA A 44 -4.61 14.60 -4.52
N ASN A 45 -3.54 14.71 -3.72
CA ASN A 45 -2.96 13.54 -3.04
C ASN A 45 -3.93 12.93 -2.02
N LYS A 46 -4.60 13.77 -1.20
CA LYS A 46 -5.62 13.32 -0.25
C LYS A 46 -6.80 12.66 -0.94
N GLU A 47 -7.28 13.24 -2.02
CA GLU A 47 -8.41 12.71 -2.79
C GLU A 47 -8.04 11.36 -3.43
N PHE A 48 -6.87 11.28 -4.08
CA PHE A 48 -6.36 10.03 -4.63
C PHE A 48 -6.29 8.93 -3.56
N GLN A 49 -5.72 9.23 -2.39
CA GLN A 49 -5.62 8.26 -1.29
C GLN A 49 -7.00 7.77 -0.82
N LYS A 50 -7.96 8.69 -0.65
CA LYS A 50 -9.34 8.35 -0.28
C LYS A 50 -9.99 7.46 -1.34
N ASN A 51 -9.83 7.80 -2.62
CA ASN A 51 -10.44 7.06 -3.71
C ASN A 51 -9.82 5.66 -3.84
N VAL A 52 -8.50 5.53 -3.71
CA VAL A 52 -7.83 4.22 -3.68
C VAL A 52 -8.37 3.38 -2.54
N GLN A 53 -8.48 3.94 -1.33
CA GLN A 53 -9.01 3.23 -0.17
C GLN A 53 -10.46 2.79 -0.39
N LEU A 54 -11.31 3.67 -0.93
CA LEU A 54 -12.71 3.38 -1.22
C LEU A 54 -12.84 2.20 -2.18
N VAL A 55 -12.09 2.20 -3.28
CA VAL A 55 -12.18 1.15 -4.28
C VAL A 55 -11.62 -0.18 -3.75
N GLN A 56 -10.57 -0.15 -2.92
CA GLN A 56 -10.07 -1.34 -2.21
C GLN A 56 -11.12 -1.93 -1.26
N GLN A 57 -11.82 -1.08 -0.49
CA GLN A 57 -12.90 -1.50 0.40
C GLN A 57 -14.07 -2.12 -0.38
N GLN A 58 -14.47 -1.51 -1.50
CA GLN A 58 -15.51 -2.05 -2.37
C GLN A 58 -15.12 -3.42 -2.95
N ARG A 59 -13.86 -3.59 -3.36
CA ARG A 59 -13.34 -4.89 -3.84
C ARG A 59 -13.37 -5.94 -2.73
N ALA A 60 -12.95 -5.59 -1.51
CA ALA A 60 -13.00 -6.50 -0.36
C ALA A 60 -14.43 -6.94 -0.05
N LEU A 61 -15.39 -6.01 -0.08
CA LEU A 61 -16.81 -6.31 0.10
C LEU A 61 -17.34 -7.24 -1.00
N ALA A 62 -16.95 -7.03 -2.26
CA ALA A 62 -17.35 -7.91 -3.37
C ALA A 62 -16.87 -9.35 -3.15
N VAL A 63 -15.63 -9.52 -2.67
CA VAL A 63 -15.08 -10.83 -2.29
C VAL A 63 -15.87 -11.47 -1.13
N GLN A 64 -16.26 -10.68 -0.13
CA GLN A 64 -17.08 -11.18 0.98
C GLN A 64 -18.47 -11.63 0.54
N ILE A 65 -19.14 -10.85 -0.32
CA ILE A 65 -20.45 -11.22 -0.88
C ILE A 65 -20.33 -12.51 -1.70
N LEU A 66 -19.31 -12.61 -2.57
CA LEU A 66 -19.03 -13.83 -3.35
C LEU A 66 -18.82 -15.05 -2.45
N SER A 67 -18.03 -14.92 -1.39
CA SER A 67 -17.80 -15.99 -0.42
C SER A 67 -19.11 -16.42 0.26
N LYS A 68 -19.92 -15.45 0.69
CA LYS A 68 -21.23 -15.74 1.30
C LYS A 68 -22.16 -16.45 0.32
N MET A 69 -22.26 -15.98 -0.93
CA MET A 69 -23.06 -16.60 -1.99
C MET A 69 -22.68 -18.06 -2.22
N GLN A 70 -21.39 -18.39 -2.21
CA GLN A 70 -20.91 -19.78 -2.38
C GLN A 70 -21.37 -20.72 -1.25
N SER A 71 -21.60 -20.18 -0.05
CA SER A 71 -22.05 -20.93 1.12
C SER A 71 -23.57 -20.93 1.31
N THR A 72 -24.32 -20.06 0.62
CA THR A 72 -25.77 -19.92 0.76
C THR A 72 -26.49 -20.96 -0.11
N GLN A 73 -27.33 -21.79 0.52
CA GLN A 73 -28.18 -22.77 -0.16
C GLN A 73 -29.58 -22.24 -0.48
N ASP A 74 -30.03 -21.23 0.29
CA ASP A 74 -31.33 -20.59 0.09
C ASP A 74 -31.32 -19.76 -1.19
N LYS A 75 -32.29 -20.02 -2.07
CA LYS A 75 -32.35 -19.39 -3.39
C LYS A 75 -32.67 -17.89 -3.30
N ASP A 76 -33.56 -17.50 -2.38
CA ASP A 76 -33.98 -16.11 -2.26
C ASP A 76 -32.86 -15.25 -1.66
N GLU A 77 -32.15 -15.76 -0.64
CA GLU A 77 -30.96 -15.12 -0.10
C GLU A 77 -29.84 -15.04 -1.15
N HIS A 78 -29.64 -16.09 -1.94
CA HIS A 78 -28.67 -16.09 -3.03
C HIS A 78 -28.99 -15.02 -4.08
N ASP A 79 -30.26 -14.88 -4.48
CA ASP A 79 -30.70 -13.88 -5.45
C ASP A 79 -30.56 -12.44 -4.91
N VAL A 80 -30.78 -12.23 -3.60
CA VAL A 80 -30.50 -10.94 -2.95
C VAL A 80 -29.01 -10.61 -2.97
N LEU A 81 -28.15 -11.56 -2.59
CA LEU A 81 -26.71 -11.38 -2.59
C LEU A 81 -26.17 -11.12 -4.01
N LYS A 82 -26.72 -11.81 -5.01
CA LYS A 82 -26.38 -11.58 -6.43
C LYS A 82 -26.69 -10.15 -6.86
N LYS A 83 -27.87 -9.63 -6.54
CA LYS A 83 -28.24 -8.23 -6.85
C LYS A 83 -27.31 -7.22 -6.16
N GLN A 84 -26.92 -7.50 -4.91
CA GLN A 84 -25.96 -6.67 -4.18
C GLN A 84 -24.58 -6.68 -4.86
N LEU A 85 -24.12 -7.85 -5.28
CA LEU A 85 -22.85 -8.02 -5.99
C LEU A 85 -22.86 -7.29 -7.33
N ASP A 86 -23.91 -7.45 -8.13
CA ASP A 86 -24.04 -6.82 -9.46
C ASP A 86 -24.01 -5.28 -9.33
N SER A 87 -24.74 -4.74 -8.35
CA SER A 87 -24.74 -3.30 -8.04
C SER A 87 -23.36 -2.80 -7.61
N LEU A 88 -22.66 -3.57 -6.76
CA LEU A 88 -21.32 -3.24 -6.30
C LEU A 88 -20.28 -3.32 -7.43
N GLN A 89 -20.38 -4.32 -8.31
CA GLN A 89 -19.53 -4.46 -9.48
C GLN A 89 -19.70 -3.31 -10.46
N LYS A 90 -20.94 -2.88 -10.72
CA LYS A 90 -21.21 -1.71 -11.56
C LYS A 90 -20.52 -0.45 -11.00
N LYS A 91 -20.69 -0.18 -9.70
CA LYS A 91 -20.03 0.95 -9.04
C LYS A 91 -18.51 0.85 -9.05
N LEU A 92 -17.97 -0.35 -8.84
CA LEU A 92 -16.53 -0.60 -8.91
C LEU A 92 -15.97 -0.27 -10.29
N ASN A 93 -16.67 -0.66 -11.36
CA ASN A 93 -16.25 -0.38 -12.73
C ASN A 93 -16.31 1.12 -13.03
N GLU A 94 -17.40 1.79 -12.65
CA GLU A 94 -17.55 3.25 -12.81
C GLU A 94 -16.44 4.02 -12.06
N ASN A 95 -16.14 3.62 -10.82
CA ASN A 95 -15.07 4.22 -10.02
C ASN A 95 -13.69 3.93 -10.61
N ASN A 96 -13.45 2.71 -11.10
CA ASN A 96 -12.19 2.35 -11.74
C ASN A 96 -11.97 3.13 -13.04
N ASP A 97 -13.02 3.33 -13.85
CA ASP A 97 -12.94 4.12 -15.07
C ASP A 97 -12.64 5.59 -14.77
N LEU A 98 -13.26 6.13 -13.72
CA LEU A 98 -12.96 7.49 -13.27
C LEU A 98 -11.51 7.59 -12.78
N MET A 99 -11.05 6.64 -11.97
CA MET A 99 -9.66 6.59 -11.49
C MET A 99 -8.65 6.48 -12.64
N PHE A 100 -8.98 5.72 -13.69
CA PHE A 100 -8.15 5.61 -14.87
C PHE A 100 -8.09 6.92 -15.65
N LYS A 101 -9.23 7.57 -15.88
CA LYS A 101 -9.30 8.86 -16.59
C LYS A 101 -8.58 9.98 -15.84
N THR A 102 -8.71 10.02 -14.52
CA THR A 102 -8.15 11.12 -13.71
C THR A 102 -6.68 10.91 -13.38
N TYR A 103 -6.26 9.67 -13.11
CA TYR A 103 -4.94 9.37 -12.54
C TYR A 103 -4.13 8.32 -13.31
N GLY A 104 -4.67 7.74 -14.38
CA GLY A 104 -4.06 6.57 -15.04
C GLY A 104 -4.04 5.32 -14.16
N PHE A 105 -4.85 5.29 -13.10
CA PHE A 105 -4.90 4.20 -12.13
C PHE A 105 -5.89 3.11 -12.56
N SER A 106 -5.60 1.84 -12.26
CA SER A 106 -6.49 0.71 -12.54
C SER A 106 -6.38 -0.34 -11.45
N LEU A 107 -7.50 -0.94 -11.03
CA LEU A 107 -7.51 -2.01 -10.02
C LEU A 107 -6.74 -3.27 -10.41
N ASN A 108 -6.46 -3.43 -11.71
CA ASN A 108 -5.84 -4.64 -12.26
C ASN A 108 -4.31 -4.56 -12.29
N ARG A 109 -3.71 -3.51 -11.74
CA ARG A 109 -2.25 -3.31 -11.71
C ARG A 109 -1.77 -2.92 -10.32
N ASN A 110 -0.51 -3.25 -10.03
CA ASN A 110 0.17 -2.85 -8.80
C ASN A 110 0.84 -1.49 -9.02
N TYR A 111 0.57 -0.53 -8.13
CA TYR A 111 1.15 0.81 -8.18
C TYR A 111 2.00 1.09 -6.94
N VAL A 112 3.06 1.89 -7.13
CA VAL A 112 3.88 2.43 -6.05
C VAL A 112 3.72 3.94 -6.04
N LEU A 113 3.39 4.51 -4.89
CA LEU A 113 3.33 5.96 -4.70
C LEU A 113 4.67 6.46 -4.16
N THR A 114 5.29 7.40 -4.86
CA THR A 114 6.53 8.05 -4.47
C THR A 114 6.27 9.50 -4.07
N VAL A 115 6.72 9.91 -2.87
CA VAL A 115 6.54 11.28 -2.37
C VAL A 115 7.68 12.15 -2.90
N GLU A 116 7.38 13.06 -3.83
CA GLU A 116 8.37 13.99 -4.39
C GLU A 116 8.64 15.20 -3.48
N LYS A 117 7.65 15.66 -2.70
CA LYS A 117 7.77 16.83 -1.81
C LYS A 117 7.02 16.62 -0.51
N ALA A 118 7.66 16.91 0.62
CA ALA A 118 7.07 16.82 1.96
C ALA A 118 7.34 18.10 2.75
N HIS A 119 6.35 18.54 3.53
CA HIS A 119 6.43 19.71 4.39
C HIS A 119 6.12 19.31 5.84
N VAL A 120 6.99 19.69 6.77
CA VAL A 120 6.77 19.51 8.21
C VAL A 120 6.50 20.90 8.80
N HIS A 121 5.38 21.04 9.51
CA HIS A 121 4.97 22.30 10.13
C HIS A 121 4.96 22.14 11.65
N MET A 122 5.25 23.21 12.36
CA MET A 122 5.12 23.32 13.81
C MET A 122 4.28 24.54 14.18
N TRP A 123 3.50 24.44 15.25
CA TRP A 123 2.81 25.58 15.83
C TRP A 123 3.81 26.44 16.59
N VAL A 124 3.82 27.74 16.31
CA VAL A 124 4.67 28.74 16.95
C VAL A 124 3.88 30.02 17.16
N THR A 125 4.28 30.81 18.14
CA THR A 125 3.76 32.18 18.31
C THR A 125 4.31 33.11 17.21
N GLU A 126 3.68 34.27 17.02
CA GLU A 126 4.14 35.23 15.99
C GLU A 126 5.56 35.76 16.30
N GLU A 127 5.88 35.93 17.58
CA GLU A 127 7.22 36.32 18.05
C GLU A 127 8.27 35.24 17.73
N GLU A 128 7.95 33.98 17.99
CA GLU A 128 8.81 32.84 17.64
C GLU A 128 8.95 32.69 16.12
N ALA A 129 7.88 32.89 15.35
CA ALA A 129 7.94 32.85 13.89
C ALA A 129 8.92 33.89 13.34
N LYS A 130 8.84 35.15 13.81
CA LYS A 130 9.76 36.22 13.43
C LYS A 130 11.21 35.90 13.81
N ALA A 131 11.42 35.33 15.01
CA ALA A 131 12.75 34.94 15.47
C ALA A 131 13.34 33.77 14.64
N ILE A 132 12.52 32.78 14.25
CA ILE A 132 12.92 31.65 13.41
C ILE A 132 13.22 32.13 11.99
N GLU A 133 12.38 32.98 11.41
CA GLU A 133 12.59 33.54 10.07
C GLU A 133 13.87 34.36 9.99
N ALA A 134 14.14 35.21 10.98
CA ALA A 134 15.37 36.00 11.06
C ALA A 134 16.61 35.10 11.07
N LYS A 135 16.63 34.08 11.94
CA LYS A 135 17.74 33.11 12.02
C LYS A 135 17.89 32.27 10.74
N SER A 136 16.78 31.95 10.06
CA SER A 136 16.82 31.17 8.82
C SER A 136 17.38 31.94 7.62
N LYS A 137 17.30 33.28 7.63
CA LYS A 137 17.86 34.15 6.58
C LYS A 137 19.38 34.30 6.73
N GLU A 138 19.89 34.36 7.95
CA GLU A 138 21.34 34.40 8.23
C GLU A 138 22.05 33.11 7.78
N ASN A 139 21.42 31.95 7.96
CA ASN A 139 21.96 30.64 7.57
C ASN A 139 21.93 30.34 6.06
N LYS A 140 21.28 31.15 5.23
CA LYS A 140 21.26 30.95 3.76
C LYS A 140 22.49 31.54 3.05
N THR A 141 23.34 32.27 3.76
CA THR A 141 24.52 32.95 3.20
C THR A 141 25.77 32.07 3.13
N ASP A 142 25.74 30.83 3.66
CA ASP A 142 26.93 29.98 3.81
C ASP A 142 26.84 28.61 3.10
N ALA A 143 25.76 28.33 2.35
CA ALA A 143 25.57 27.06 1.62
C ALA A 143 25.88 27.17 0.12
N GLY A 144 26.77 28.10 -0.24
CA GLY A 144 27.18 28.40 -1.60
C GLY A 144 28.61 28.00 -1.92
N GLN A 145 29.08 26.82 -1.50
CA GLN A 145 30.30 26.21 -2.05
C GLN A 145 30.20 24.68 -1.97
N ALA A 146 30.32 24.05 -3.14
CA ALA A 146 30.51 22.61 -3.26
C ALA A 146 31.79 22.20 -2.54
N VAL A 147 31.70 21.28 -1.57
CA VAL A 147 32.85 20.53 -1.09
C VAL A 147 32.42 19.10 -0.82
N GLU A 148 33.18 18.20 -1.41
CA GLU A 148 33.15 16.76 -1.26
C GLU A 148 33.12 16.30 0.21
N GLU A 149 32.40 15.22 0.39
CA GLU A 149 32.45 14.23 1.46
C GLU A 149 33.73 14.24 2.33
N LYS A 150 33.59 14.72 3.58
CA LYS A 150 34.09 13.98 4.76
C LYS A 150 33.11 14.15 5.93
N ALA A 151 32.62 12.99 6.39
CA ALA A 151 31.69 12.86 7.49
C ALA A 151 32.31 13.31 8.81
N ASP A 152 31.69 14.28 9.48
CA ASP A 152 31.82 14.49 10.92
C ASP A 152 30.42 14.52 11.54
N GLU A 153 30.09 13.46 12.28
CA GLU A 153 28.78 13.15 12.88
C GLU A 153 28.40 14.08 14.05
N LYS A 154 28.36 15.42 13.93
CA LYS A 154 27.90 16.25 15.08
C LYS A 154 27.05 17.49 14.80
N SER A 155 26.44 17.63 13.62
CA SER A 155 25.59 18.80 13.32
C SER A 155 24.14 18.47 12.92
N GLY A 156 23.61 17.34 13.38
CA GLY A 156 22.19 17.01 13.19
C GLY A 156 21.29 17.62 14.26
N PHE A 157 20.04 17.94 13.87
CA PHE A 157 18.89 18.41 14.66
C PHE A 157 18.69 17.70 16.03
N ARG A 158 19.29 16.52 16.21
CA ARG A 158 19.34 15.74 17.46
C ARG A 158 20.09 16.45 18.60
N SER A 159 20.98 17.40 18.32
CA SER A 159 21.71 18.15 19.35
C SER A 159 20.81 19.07 20.19
N LEU A 160 19.65 19.47 19.66
CA LEU A 160 18.72 20.40 20.31
C LEU A 160 17.89 19.78 21.43
N PHE A 161 17.82 18.44 21.51
CA PHE A 161 17.00 17.73 22.49
C PHE A 161 17.80 17.15 23.67
N LYS A 162 19.12 17.39 23.72
CA LYS A 162 19.96 16.90 24.82
C LYS A 162 20.05 17.94 25.93
N LYS A 163 18.94 18.19 26.63
CA LYS A 163 18.95 18.93 27.91
C LYS A 163 19.18 17.94 29.06
N SER A 164 20.21 18.20 29.85
CA SER A 164 20.72 17.39 30.96
C SER A 164 19.71 17.24 32.10
N LYS A 165 19.75 16.06 32.74
CA LYS A 165 19.23 15.84 34.10
C LYS A 165 19.98 16.72 35.11
#